data_AF-A0A445JJP5-F1
#
_entry.id   AF-A0A445JJP5-F1
#
_cell.length_a   1.000
_cell.length_b   1.000
_cell.length_c   1.000
_cell.angle_alpha   90.00
_cell.angle_beta   90.00
_cell.angle_gamma   90.00
#
_symmetry.space_group_name_H-M   'P 1'
#
loop_
_entity.id
_entity.type
_entity.pdbx_description
1 polymer ?
#
loop_
_entity_poly.entity_id
_entity_poly.type
_entity_poly.pdbx_seq_one_letter_code
_entity_poly.pdbx_strand_id
1 'polypeptide(L)'
;MRLVISAVCVIVLFSYAAAYDPLDPNGNITIKWDVVSWTPDGYVAVVTMSNFQMFRHIMNPGWTLGWTWAKKEVIWSMVGAQTTEQGDCSKFKGNVPHCCKKTPTVVDLLPGVPYNQQFSNCCKGGVVAAWGQDPSSAVSSFQVSIGLAGTSNKTVKLPKNFTLLGPGPGYTCGPAKVVPSTVFLTPDKRRKTQALMTWNVTCTYSQFLARKNPGCCVSLSSFYNETITPCPTCACGCQNKRNCVKSNSKRINMVGIHTPKKDNEPLLQCTHHMCPIRVHWHVKLNYKDYWRVKVAVTNFNYRMNYSLWTLAVQHPNLNNVTQVFSFDYKPLLPYESISECQLINLLSVFYKSI
;
A
#
# COMPACT_ATOMS: atom_id res chain seq x y z
N MET A 1 -40.10 -26.46 -5.17
CA MET A 1 -39.79 -25.73 -3.92
C MET A 1 -38.36 -25.95 -3.41
N ARG A 2 -37.83 -27.18 -3.35
CA ARG A 2 -36.45 -27.46 -2.88
C ARG A 2 -35.32 -26.87 -3.75
N LEU A 3 -35.50 -26.81 -5.08
CA LEU A 3 -34.55 -26.20 -6.01
C LEU A 3 -34.47 -24.67 -5.91
N VAL A 4 -35.59 -24.00 -5.60
CA VAL A 4 -35.64 -22.54 -5.43
C VAL A 4 -34.95 -22.13 -4.12
N ILE A 5 -35.12 -22.92 -3.06
CA ILE A 5 -34.45 -22.70 -1.77
C ILE A 5 -32.92 -22.90 -1.91
N SER A 6 -32.48 -23.88 -2.70
CA SER A 6 -31.06 -24.11 -2.99
C SER A 6 -30.44 -22.96 -3.82
N ALA A 7 -31.15 -22.43 -4.82
CA ALA A 7 -30.70 -21.28 -5.59
C ALA A 7 -30.62 -20.00 -4.73
N VAL A 8 -31.56 -19.78 -3.82
CA VAL A 8 -31.53 -18.65 -2.88
C VAL A 8 -30.37 -18.79 -1.88
N CYS A 9 -30.07 -19.99 -1.37
CA CYS A 9 -28.88 -20.21 -0.51
C CYS A 9 -27.56 -19.94 -1.24
N VAL A 10 -27.44 -20.31 -2.53
CA VAL A 10 -26.24 -20.00 -3.33
C VAL A 10 -26.13 -18.49 -3.58
N ILE A 11 -27.23 -17.79 -3.84
CA ILE A 11 -27.23 -16.33 -4.04
C ILE A 11 -26.90 -15.57 -2.73
N VAL A 12 -27.31 -16.07 -1.57
CA VAL A 12 -26.95 -15.49 -0.26
C VAL A 12 -25.49 -15.77 0.10
N LEU A 13 -24.91 -16.91 -0.31
CA LEU A 13 -23.47 -17.18 -0.16
C LEU A 13 -22.58 -16.33 -1.09
N PHE A 14 -23.14 -15.76 -2.17
CA PHE A 14 -22.46 -14.79 -3.04
C PHE A 14 -22.60 -13.34 -2.57
N SER A 15 -23.19 -13.10 -1.39
CA SER A 15 -23.35 -11.76 -0.84
C SER A 15 -22.03 -11.31 -0.19
N TYR A 16 -21.34 -10.38 -0.86
CA TYR A 16 -20.16 -9.65 -0.38
C TYR A 16 -18.91 -10.50 -0.12
N ALA A 17 -18.29 -11.02 -1.19
CA ALA A 17 -16.83 -11.15 -1.20
C ALA A 17 -16.22 -9.73 -1.23
N ALA A 18 -16.33 -9.01 -0.12
CA ALA A 18 -15.58 -7.79 0.07
C ALA A 18 -14.10 -8.18 0.06
N ALA A 19 -13.36 -7.63 -0.91
CA ALA A 19 -11.94 -7.88 -1.09
C ALA A 19 -11.16 -7.09 -0.02
N TYR A 20 -11.25 -7.54 1.24
CA TYR A 20 -10.50 -7.00 2.37
C TYR A 20 -9.39 -7.97 2.77
N ASP A 21 -8.38 -7.44 3.47
CA ASP A 21 -7.29 -8.24 4.02
C ASP A 21 -7.78 -8.95 5.28
N PRO A 22 -7.85 -10.30 5.34
CA PRO A 22 -8.36 -11.00 6.52
C PRO A 22 -7.56 -10.72 7.80
N LEU A 23 -6.29 -10.32 7.64
CA LEU A 23 -5.40 -9.98 8.75
C LEU A 23 -5.51 -8.53 9.20
N ASP A 24 -6.15 -7.67 8.40
CA ASP A 24 -6.37 -6.25 8.71
C ASP A 24 -7.76 -5.81 8.19
N PRO A 25 -8.85 -6.26 8.83
CA PRO A 25 -10.21 -6.07 8.30
C PRO A 25 -10.61 -4.60 8.16
N ASN A 26 -10.07 -3.76 9.04
CA ASN A 26 -10.32 -2.32 9.07
C ASN A 26 -9.25 -1.52 8.29
N GLY A 27 -8.18 -2.19 7.85
CA GLY A 27 -7.06 -1.59 7.14
C GLY A 27 -7.47 -1.11 5.76
N ASN A 28 -7.35 0.20 5.52
CA ASN A 28 -7.64 0.80 4.23
C ASN A 28 -6.71 1.99 3.96
N ILE A 29 -6.67 2.40 2.70
CA ILE A 29 -6.10 3.70 2.31
C ILE A 29 -7.25 4.60 1.95
N THR A 30 -7.32 5.76 2.60
CA THR A 30 -8.31 6.78 2.30
C THR A 30 -7.64 7.93 1.55
N ILE A 31 -8.18 8.26 0.38
CA ILE A 31 -7.83 9.44 -0.39
C ILE A 31 -8.91 10.47 -0.12
N LYS A 32 -8.55 11.50 0.62
CA LYS A 32 -9.41 12.64 0.92
C LYS A 32 -9.10 13.77 -0.05
N TRP A 33 -10.15 14.37 -0.58
CA TRP A 33 -10.07 15.48 -1.51
C TRP A 33 -10.79 16.69 -0.93
N ASP A 34 -10.04 17.72 -0.57
CA ASP A 34 -10.54 18.94 0.05
C ASP A 34 -10.45 20.10 -0.94
N VAL A 35 -11.60 20.64 -1.36
CA VAL A 35 -11.65 21.85 -2.19
C VAL A 35 -11.42 23.07 -1.28
N VAL A 36 -10.31 23.77 -1.47
CA VAL A 36 -9.88 24.86 -0.59
C VAL A 36 -10.24 26.24 -1.12
N SER A 37 -10.34 26.41 -2.44
CA SER A 37 -10.73 27.67 -3.07
C SER A 37 -11.31 27.45 -4.47
N TRP A 38 -12.19 28.34 -4.91
CA TRP A 38 -12.66 28.41 -6.30
C TRP A 38 -11.67 29.19 -7.16
N THR A 39 -11.59 28.84 -8.45
CA THR A 39 -10.91 29.62 -9.49
C THR A 39 -11.94 30.08 -10.53
N PRO A 40 -11.61 31.00 -11.45
CA PRO A 40 -12.55 31.45 -12.48
C PRO A 40 -13.12 30.31 -13.34
N ASP A 41 -12.37 29.23 -13.54
CA ASP A 41 -12.72 28.10 -14.40
C ASP A 41 -12.72 26.73 -13.70
N GLY A 42 -12.60 26.70 -12.37
CA GLY A 42 -12.56 25.46 -11.60
C GLY A 42 -12.27 25.68 -10.12
N TYR A 43 -11.30 24.94 -9.57
CA TYR A 43 -10.98 24.99 -8.14
C TYR A 43 -9.57 24.51 -7.82
N VAL A 44 -9.08 24.90 -6.65
CA VAL A 44 -7.86 24.34 -6.04
C VAL A 44 -8.28 23.34 -4.97
N ALA A 45 -7.61 22.19 -4.96
CA ALA A 45 -7.84 21.15 -3.98
C ALA A 45 -6.55 20.61 -3.36
N VAL A 46 -6.67 20.19 -2.11
CA VAL A 46 -5.65 19.42 -1.40
C VAL A 46 -6.08 17.96 -1.39
N VAL A 47 -5.22 17.09 -1.91
CA VAL A 47 -5.45 15.65 -1.93
C VAL A 47 -4.53 15.02 -0.89
N THR A 48 -5.14 14.33 0.06
CA THR A 48 -4.44 13.67 1.17
C THR A 48 -4.68 12.18 1.10
N MET A 49 -3.62 11.40 1.00
CA MET A 49 -3.63 9.96 1.12
C MET A 49 -3.21 9.58 2.55
N SER A 50 -4.09 8.87 3.24
CA SER A 50 -3.84 8.35 4.59
C SER A 50 -3.89 6.84 4.55
N ASN A 51 -2.81 6.19 4.96
CA ASN A 51 -2.73 4.74 5.08
C ASN A 51 -3.11 4.34 6.50
N PHE A 52 -4.30 3.75 6.67
CA PHE A 52 -4.80 3.24 7.95
C PHE A 52 -4.52 1.75 8.15
N GLN A 53 -3.70 1.14 7.30
CA GLN A 53 -3.30 -0.26 7.45
C GLN A 53 -2.30 -0.39 8.62
N MET A 54 -2.40 -1.47 9.39
CA MET A 54 -1.62 -1.61 10.62
C MET A 54 -0.19 -2.09 10.39
N PHE A 55 0.06 -2.84 9.32
CA PHE A 55 1.39 -3.42 9.03
C PHE A 55 1.80 -3.37 7.56
N ARG A 56 0.94 -2.89 6.67
CA ARG A 56 1.22 -2.79 5.23
C ARG A 56 1.62 -1.37 4.86
N HIS A 57 2.86 -1.21 4.44
CA HIS A 57 3.40 0.04 3.93
C HIS A 57 3.40 0.05 2.40
N ILE A 58 3.35 1.25 1.82
CA ILE A 58 3.68 1.48 0.41
C ILE A 58 5.19 1.73 0.35
N MET A 59 5.95 0.74 -0.12
CA MET A 59 7.40 0.84 -0.31
C MET A 59 7.76 1.50 -1.64
N ASN A 60 9.05 1.82 -1.87
CA ASN A 60 9.57 2.23 -3.17
C ASN A 60 9.14 1.23 -4.27
N PRO A 61 8.69 1.68 -5.47
CA PRO A 61 8.78 3.04 -6.02
C PRO A 61 7.66 4.01 -5.59
N GLY A 62 6.88 3.63 -4.57
CA GLY A 62 5.82 4.46 -4.02
C GLY A 62 4.45 4.22 -4.62
N TRP A 63 3.50 5.06 -4.24
CA TRP A 63 2.13 5.01 -4.77
C TRP A 63 2.02 5.63 -6.16
N THR A 64 1.10 5.09 -6.95
CA THR A 64 0.63 5.71 -8.20
C THR A 64 -0.89 5.84 -8.12
N LEU A 65 -1.39 7.06 -8.24
CA LEU A 65 -2.80 7.39 -8.12
C LEU A 65 -3.36 7.83 -9.47
N GLY A 66 -4.41 7.17 -9.94
CA GLY A 66 -5.14 7.55 -11.14
C GLY A 66 -6.63 7.78 -10.87
N TRP A 67 -7.27 8.54 -11.74
CA TRP A 67 -8.73 8.72 -11.75
C TRP A 67 -9.20 9.10 -13.14
N THR A 68 -10.50 9.07 -13.37
CA THR A 68 -11.15 9.58 -14.58
C THR A 68 -11.95 10.83 -14.25
N TRP A 69 -11.69 11.92 -14.96
CA TRP A 69 -12.49 13.14 -14.84
C TRP A 69 -13.96 12.89 -15.22
N ALA A 70 -14.89 13.70 -14.71
CA ALA A 70 -16.32 13.52 -15.03
C ALA A 70 -16.71 14.16 -16.38
N LYS A 71 -16.12 15.31 -16.73
CA LYS A 71 -16.44 16.14 -17.92
C LYS A 71 -15.24 16.38 -18.85
N LYS A 72 -14.61 17.54 -18.85
CA LYS A 72 -13.45 17.90 -19.68
C LYS A 72 -12.41 18.66 -18.85
N GLU A 73 -12.37 18.34 -17.55
CA GLU A 73 -11.48 18.95 -16.59
C GLU A 73 -10.02 18.72 -16.99
N VAL A 74 -9.17 19.69 -16.66
CA VAL A 74 -7.72 19.65 -16.88
C VAL A 74 -7.00 20.02 -15.60
N ILE A 75 -5.73 19.67 -15.49
CA ILE A 75 -4.88 20.05 -14.36
C ILE A 75 -4.04 21.25 -14.80
N TRP A 76 -4.26 22.41 -14.17
CA TRP A 76 -3.47 23.62 -14.42
C TRP A 76 -2.08 23.52 -13.81
N SER A 77 -1.99 23.08 -12.56
CA SER A 77 -0.74 22.97 -11.83
C SER A 77 -0.84 21.98 -10.66
N MET A 78 0.30 21.50 -10.20
CA MET A 78 0.44 20.62 -9.04
C MET A 78 1.63 21.03 -8.17
N VAL A 79 1.53 20.82 -6.86
CA VAL A 79 2.59 21.04 -5.88
C VAL A 79 2.67 19.84 -4.95
N GLY A 80 3.86 19.29 -4.73
CA GLY A 80 4.09 18.08 -3.93
C GLY A 80 3.94 16.76 -4.70
N ALA A 81 3.33 16.77 -5.89
CA ALA A 81 3.20 15.60 -6.77
C ALA A 81 3.20 16.05 -8.23
N GLN A 82 3.34 15.11 -9.16
CA GLN A 82 3.30 15.38 -10.60
C GLN A 82 2.59 14.28 -11.38
N THR A 83 1.99 14.64 -12.51
CA THR A 83 1.49 13.67 -13.47
C THR A 83 2.62 13.00 -14.23
N THR A 84 2.45 11.73 -14.58
CA THR A 84 3.44 10.97 -15.38
C THR A 84 3.45 11.39 -16.85
N GLU A 85 2.34 11.93 -17.35
CA GLU A 85 2.16 12.37 -18.73
C GLU A 85 1.33 13.65 -18.78
N GLN A 86 1.61 14.51 -19.76
CA GLN A 86 0.82 15.72 -20.03
C GLN A 86 -0.44 15.43 -20.87
N GLY A 87 -0.32 14.56 -21.89
CA GLY A 87 -1.38 14.30 -22.86
C GLY A 87 -1.52 15.38 -23.94
N ASP A 88 -2.58 15.29 -24.74
CA ASP A 88 -2.84 16.26 -25.82
C ASP A 88 -3.52 17.53 -25.28
N CYS A 89 -2.72 18.59 -25.13
CA CYS A 89 -3.16 19.91 -24.73
C CYS A 89 -3.29 20.91 -25.91
N SER A 90 -3.30 20.44 -27.17
CA SER A 90 -3.28 21.30 -28.37
C SER A 90 -4.41 22.34 -28.45
N LYS A 91 -5.52 22.14 -27.72
CA LYS A 91 -6.64 23.08 -27.63
C LYS A 91 -6.30 24.39 -26.91
N PHE A 92 -5.23 24.40 -26.11
CA PHE A 92 -4.80 25.56 -25.33
C PHE A 92 -3.67 26.29 -26.06
N LYS A 93 -3.95 27.48 -26.62
CA LYS A 93 -3.01 28.25 -27.45
C LYS A 93 -2.10 29.22 -26.68
N GLY A 94 -2.31 29.36 -25.37
CA GLY A 94 -1.55 30.28 -24.50
C GLY A 94 -0.99 29.53 -23.30
N ASN A 95 -1.61 29.69 -22.14
CA ASN A 95 -1.26 28.89 -20.97
C ASN A 95 -1.66 27.43 -21.21
N VAL A 96 -0.64 26.57 -21.30
CA VAL A 96 -0.82 25.12 -21.48
C VAL A 96 -0.97 24.47 -20.10
N PRO A 97 -2.03 23.68 -19.86
CA PRO A 97 -2.19 22.96 -18.59
C PRO A 97 -1.06 21.96 -18.34
N HIS A 98 -0.79 21.70 -17.06
CA HIS A 98 0.11 20.63 -16.61
C HIS A 98 -0.31 19.25 -17.12
N CYS A 99 -1.62 18.97 -17.20
CA CYS A 99 -2.14 17.73 -17.79
C CYS A 99 -3.54 17.90 -18.38
N CYS A 100 -3.73 17.41 -19.62
CA CYS A 100 -5.01 17.41 -20.34
C CYS A 100 -5.59 16.01 -20.53
N LYS A 101 -4.96 14.96 -20.00
CA LYS A 101 -5.50 13.60 -20.09
C LYS A 101 -6.81 13.50 -19.32
N LYS A 102 -7.77 12.80 -19.93
CA LYS A 102 -9.05 12.47 -19.29
C LYS A 102 -8.87 11.55 -18.08
N THR A 103 -7.84 10.71 -18.12
CA THR A 103 -7.44 9.77 -17.07
C THR A 103 -6.00 10.05 -16.63
N PRO A 104 -5.75 11.10 -15.84
CA PRO A 104 -4.42 11.42 -15.34
C PRO A 104 -3.90 10.32 -14.43
N THR A 105 -2.58 10.18 -14.38
CA THR A 105 -1.86 9.33 -13.44
C THR A 105 -0.83 10.18 -12.73
N VAL A 106 -0.85 10.14 -11.40
CA VAL A 106 -0.07 11.00 -10.51
C VAL A 106 0.85 10.15 -9.65
N VAL A 107 2.07 10.66 -9.49
CA VAL A 107 3.08 10.12 -8.59
C VAL A 107 3.60 11.23 -7.69
N ASP A 108 4.04 10.86 -6.49
CA ASP A 108 4.70 11.76 -5.56
C ASP A 108 6.05 12.24 -6.12
N LEU A 109 6.51 13.40 -5.65
CA LEU A 109 7.85 13.87 -5.98
C LEU A 109 8.92 13.08 -5.19
N LEU A 110 10.15 13.08 -5.70
CA LEU A 110 11.28 12.47 -4.99
C LEU A 110 11.76 13.40 -3.85
N PRO A 111 12.45 12.84 -2.83
CA PRO A 111 13.11 13.66 -1.81
C PRO A 111 14.12 14.64 -2.43
N GLY A 112 14.24 15.82 -1.84
CA GLY A 112 15.23 16.84 -2.26
C GLY A 112 14.74 17.83 -3.32
N VAL A 113 13.46 17.83 -3.67
CA VAL A 113 12.88 18.85 -4.56
C VAL A 113 12.94 20.26 -3.95
N PRO A 114 13.03 21.33 -4.77
CA PRO A 114 13.04 22.72 -4.29
C PRO A 114 11.82 23.07 -3.41
N TYR A 115 12.01 23.97 -2.44
CA TYR A 115 10.97 24.32 -1.45
C TYR A 115 9.66 24.82 -2.06
N ASN A 116 9.71 25.52 -3.19
CA ASN A 116 8.52 26.01 -3.90
C ASN A 116 7.67 24.90 -4.55
N GLN A 117 8.23 23.70 -4.69
CA GLN A 117 7.53 22.51 -5.20
C GLN A 117 7.10 21.56 -4.08
N GLN A 118 7.53 21.83 -2.84
CA GLN A 118 7.16 21.03 -1.68
C GLN A 118 5.77 21.41 -1.16
N PHE A 119 5.08 20.40 -0.65
CA PHE A 119 3.83 20.52 0.06
C PHE A 119 3.92 19.74 1.39
N SER A 120 2.96 19.93 2.29
CA SER A 120 2.95 19.20 3.56
C SER A 120 2.92 17.68 3.30
N ASN A 121 3.73 16.92 4.06
CA ASN A 121 3.82 15.47 3.99
C ASN A 121 4.08 14.87 2.58
N CYS A 122 4.56 15.66 1.61
CA CYS A 122 4.88 15.18 0.28
C CYS A 122 6.29 14.64 0.17
N CYS A 123 6.63 14.26 -1.06
CA CYS A 123 7.98 14.25 -1.59
C CYS A 123 8.85 13.15 -0.99
N LYS A 124 8.22 12.03 -0.63
CA LYS A 124 8.85 10.84 -0.08
C LYS A 124 9.09 9.79 -1.16
N GLY A 125 8.97 10.16 -2.44
CA GLY A 125 8.97 9.21 -3.55
C GLY A 125 7.79 8.24 -3.47
N GLY A 126 6.68 8.67 -2.87
CA GLY A 126 5.44 7.91 -2.77
C GLY A 126 5.45 6.83 -1.69
N VAL A 127 6.45 6.83 -0.81
CA VAL A 127 6.49 5.94 0.35
C VAL A 127 5.50 6.42 1.39
N VAL A 128 4.68 5.49 1.89
CA VAL A 128 3.70 5.75 2.95
C VAL A 128 3.76 4.60 3.95
N ALA A 129 4.12 4.90 5.20
CA ALA A 129 4.23 3.90 6.24
C ALA A 129 2.87 3.32 6.63
N ALA A 130 2.88 2.20 7.34
CA ALA A 130 1.69 1.66 7.97
C ALA A 130 1.35 2.47 9.23
N TRP A 131 0.06 2.76 9.46
CA TRP A 131 -0.42 3.48 10.63
C TRP A 131 -0.01 2.80 11.94
N GLY A 132 -0.04 1.47 11.96
CA GLY A 132 0.33 0.71 13.16
C GLY A 132 1.80 0.87 13.54
N GLN A 133 2.67 1.32 12.64
CA GLN A 133 4.10 1.51 12.89
C GLN A 133 4.43 2.97 13.13
N ASP A 134 4.15 3.82 12.14
CA ASP A 134 4.45 5.24 12.20
C ASP A 134 3.28 6.05 11.64
N PRO A 135 2.34 6.47 12.50
CA PRO A 135 1.22 7.32 12.12
C PRO A 135 1.65 8.63 11.46
N SER A 136 2.83 9.16 11.79
CA SER A 136 3.30 10.46 11.28
C SER A 136 3.74 10.38 9.82
N SER A 137 4.31 9.24 9.40
CA SER A 137 4.71 8.99 8.01
C SER A 137 3.68 8.18 7.20
N ALA A 138 2.55 7.80 7.81
CA ALA A 138 1.40 7.16 7.16
C ALA A 138 0.50 8.11 6.35
N VAL A 139 0.97 9.35 6.10
CA VAL A 139 0.26 10.37 5.33
C VAL A 139 1.14 10.90 4.21
N SER A 140 0.52 11.11 3.05
CA SER A 140 1.09 11.81 1.89
C SER A 140 0.08 12.82 1.37
N SER A 141 0.51 14.03 1.00
CA SER A 141 -0.40 15.03 0.45
C SER A 141 0.22 15.89 -0.64
N PHE A 142 -0.63 16.36 -1.54
CA PHE A 142 -0.27 17.27 -2.60
C PHE A 142 -1.42 18.23 -2.89
N GLN A 143 -1.11 19.37 -3.51
CA GLN A 143 -2.08 20.33 -3.98
C GLN A 143 -2.21 20.24 -5.50
N VAL A 144 -3.43 20.39 -6.00
CA VAL A 144 -3.74 20.38 -7.42
C VAL A 144 -4.71 21.52 -7.75
N SER A 145 -4.45 22.20 -8.86
CA SER A 145 -5.34 23.21 -9.44
C SER A 145 -6.04 22.63 -10.66
N ILE A 146 -7.37 22.60 -10.65
CA ILE A 146 -8.21 21.97 -11.66
C ILE A 146 -8.94 23.06 -12.44
N GLY A 147 -8.85 22.99 -13.77
CA GLY A 147 -9.56 23.87 -14.69
C GLY A 147 -10.68 23.16 -15.44
N LEU A 148 -11.49 23.95 -16.15
CA LEU A 148 -12.70 23.49 -16.87
C LEU A 148 -13.64 22.63 -16.00
N ALA A 149 -13.68 22.94 -14.71
CA ALA A 149 -14.50 22.27 -13.71
C ALA A 149 -15.67 23.16 -13.27
N GLY A 150 -16.51 22.63 -12.37
CA GLY A 150 -17.50 23.48 -11.71
C GLY A 150 -16.84 24.43 -10.72
N THR A 151 -17.39 25.63 -10.57
CA THR A 151 -16.93 26.68 -9.64
C THR A 151 -17.82 26.81 -8.40
N SER A 152 -18.65 25.80 -8.13
CA SER A 152 -19.54 25.74 -6.97
C SER A 152 -19.86 24.31 -6.56
N ASN A 153 -20.29 24.13 -5.31
CA ASN A 153 -20.68 22.82 -4.75
C ASN A 153 -21.75 22.07 -5.57
N LYS A 154 -22.56 22.79 -6.34
CA LYS A 154 -23.60 22.19 -7.21
C LYS A 154 -23.07 21.78 -8.59
N THR A 155 -22.07 22.49 -9.10
CA THR A 155 -21.58 22.33 -10.48
C THR A 155 -20.40 21.36 -10.59
N VAL A 156 -19.60 21.25 -9.52
CA VAL A 156 -18.51 20.28 -9.42
C VAL A 156 -19.06 18.87 -9.54
N LYS A 157 -18.40 18.05 -10.34
CA LYS A 157 -18.67 16.62 -10.46
C LYS A 157 -17.46 15.87 -9.95
N LEU A 158 -17.70 14.90 -9.06
CA LEU A 158 -16.65 14.10 -8.47
C LEU A 158 -16.00 13.24 -9.56
N PRO A 159 -14.66 13.07 -9.54
CA PRO A 159 -14.00 12.12 -10.41
C PRO A 159 -14.49 10.69 -10.18
N LYS A 160 -14.30 9.84 -11.18
CA LYS A 160 -14.76 8.44 -11.18
C LYS A 160 -13.56 7.52 -11.38
N ASN A 161 -13.74 6.22 -11.12
CA ASN A 161 -12.77 5.17 -11.43
C ASN A 161 -11.37 5.46 -10.88
N PHE A 162 -11.28 5.66 -9.57
CA PHE A 162 -9.99 5.81 -8.91
C PHE A 162 -9.19 4.51 -8.98
N THR A 163 -7.92 4.61 -9.31
CA THR A 163 -6.96 3.51 -9.32
C THR A 163 -5.81 3.84 -8.38
N LEU A 164 -5.44 2.89 -7.53
CA LEU A 164 -4.30 3.02 -6.62
C LEU A 164 -3.38 1.82 -6.84
N LEU A 165 -2.11 2.10 -7.10
CA LEU A 165 -1.06 1.09 -7.12
C LEU A 165 -0.09 1.39 -5.99
N GLY A 166 0.38 0.34 -5.31
CA GLY A 166 1.36 0.44 -4.23
C GLY A 166 2.44 -0.62 -4.41
N PRO A 167 3.61 -0.20 -4.90
CA PRO A 167 4.43 -0.77 -5.99
C PRO A 167 3.79 -1.64 -7.09
N GLY A 168 2.70 -2.34 -6.80
CA GLY A 168 2.03 -3.26 -7.71
C GLY A 168 0.51 -3.20 -7.57
N PRO A 169 -0.19 -4.15 -8.20
CA PRO A 169 -1.63 -4.27 -8.04
C PRO A 169 -1.99 -4.71 -6.62
N GLY A 170 -3.28 -4.61 -6.28
CA GLY A 170 -3.79 -5.14 -5.01
C GLY A 170 -4.83 -4.24 -4.36
N TYR A 171 -4.88 -2.96 -4.70
CA TYR A 171 -5.89 -2.06 -4.18
C TYR A 171 -7.08 -1.94 -5.12
N THR A 172 -8.28 -1.98 -4.53
CA THR A 172 -9.53 -1.68 -5.20
C THR A 172 -10.16 -0.48 -4.52
N CYS A 173 -10.40 0.59 -5.28
CA CYS A 173 -10.97 1.83 -4.76
C CYS A 173 -12.48 1.90 -5.03
N GLY A 174 -13.23 2.33 -4.02
CA GLY A 174 -14.65 2.61 -4.14
C GLY A 174 -14.95 3.92 -4.89
N PRO A 175 -16.25 4.25 -5.08
CA PRO A 175 -16.64 5.54 -5.62
C PRO A 175 -16.35 6.67 -4.62
N ALA A 176 -16.14 7.87 -5.14
CA ALA A 176 -15.97 9.07 -4.32
C ALA A 176 -17.30 9.43 -3.62
N LYS A 177 -17.24 9.62 -2.30
CA LYS A 177 -18.39 9.95 -1.45
C LYS A 177 -18.18 11.30 -0.80
N VAL A 178 -19.16 12.20 -0.95
CA VAL A 178 -19.15 13.50 -0.26
C VAL A 178 -19.28 13.27 1.23
N VAL A 179 -18.43 13.95 2.00
CA VAL A 179 -18.40 13.90 3.46
C VAL A 179 -18.46 15.33 4.01
N PRO A 180 -18.69 15.53 5.33
CA PRO A 180 -18.61 16.84 5.92
C PRO A 180 -17.27 17.51 5.61
N SER A 181 -17.32 18.81 5.31
CA SER A 181 -16.12 19.58 4.95
C SER A 181 -15.06 19.54 6.06
N THR A 182 -13.82 19.27 5.67
CA THR A 182 -12.67 19.32 6.57
C THR A 182 -12.49 20.72 7.15
N VAL A 183 -12.19 20.79 8.45
CA VAL A 183 -11.71 22.01 9.12
C VAL A 183 -10.20 21.94 9.27
N PHE A 184 -9.51 22.91 8.69
CA PHE A 184 -8.08 23.11 8.85
C PHE A 184 -7.81 24.08 9.98
N LEU A 185 -6.86 23.73 10.84
CA LEU A 185 -6.33 24.61 11.87
C LEU A 185 -4.99 25.14 11.40
N THR A 186 -4.75 26.43 11.59
CA THR A 186 -3.40 26.97 11.44
C THR A 186 -2.45 26.34 12.47
N PRO A 187 -1.13 26.31 12.21
CA PRO A 187 -0.16 25.70 13.14
C PRO A 187 -0.22 26.29 14.57
N ASP A 188 -0.54 27.58 14.69
CA ASP A 188 -0.73 28.28 15.97
C ASP A 188 -2.11 28.02 16.62
N LYS A 189 -2.97 27.24 15.96
CA LYS A 189 -4.35 26.87 16.35
C LYS A 189 -5.33 28.03 16.51
N ARG A 190 -4.96 29.25 16.10
CA ARG A 190 -5.78 30.46 16.29
C ARG A 190 -6.83 30.64 15.22
N ARG A 191 -6.57 30.17 14.00
CA ARG A 191 -7.49 30.32 12.86
C ARG A 191 -7.99 28.96 12.40
N LYS A 192 -9.31 28.88 12.21
CA LYS A 192 -10.00 27.77 11.56
C LYS A 192 -10.36 28.18 10.14
N THR A 193 -9.98 27.39 9.15
CA THR A 193 -10.49 27.48 7.78
C THR A 193 -11.21 26.19 7.43
N GLN A 194 -12.17 26.23 6.54
CA GLN A 194 -12.98 25.08 6.17
C GLN A 194 -12.89 24.84 4.67
N ALA A 195 -12.79 23.57 4.28
CA ALA A 195 -12.92 23.17 2.88
C ALA A 195 -14.34 23.53 2.38
N LEU A 196 -14.42 24.03 1.16
CA LEU A 196 -15.68 24.38 0.51
C LEU A 196 -16.50 23.12 0.19
N MET A 197 -15.80 22.03 -0.10
CA MET A 197 -16.35 20.70 -0.33
C MET A 197 -15.30 19.64 -0.01
N THR A 198 -15.69 18.52 0.60
CA THR A 198 -14.81 17.37 0.85
C THR A 198 -15.44 16.08 0.35
N TRP A 199 -14.64 15.21 -0.26
CA TRP A 199 -15.03 13.83 -0.53
C TRP A 199 -13.90 12.85 -0.26
N ASN A 200 -14.30 11.62 0.09
CA ASN A 200 -13.37 10.53 0.36
C ASN A 200 -13.53 9.42 -0.68
N VAL A 201 -12.41 8.80 -0.99
CA VAL A 201 -12.31 7.55 -1.73
C VAL A 201 -11.58 6.56 -0.83
N THR A 202 -12.21 5.42 -0.57
CA THR A 202 -11.60 4.36 0.25
C THR A 202 -11.11 3.26 -0.69
N CYS A 203 -9.85 2.88 -0.52
CA CYS A 203 -9.21 1.79 -1.25
C CYS A 203 -8.85 0.67 -0.27
N THR A 204 -9.33 -0.55 -0.55
CA THR A 204 -9.03 -1.74 0.25
C THR A 204 -8.02 -2.62 -0.47
N TYR A 205 -7.17 -3.29 0.29
CA TYR A 205 -6.16 -4.18 -0.25
C TYR A 205 -6.67 -5.62 -0.29
N SER A 206 -6.42 -6.31 -1.39
CA SER A 206 -6.72 -7.73 -1.57
C SER A 206 -5.46 -8.49 -1.95
N GLN A 207 -5.11 -9.49 -1.15
CA GLN A 207 -3.95 -10.34 -1.41
C GLN A 207 -4.09 -11.11 -2.73
N PHE A 208 -5.31 -11.54 -3.07
CA PHE A 208 -5.63 -12.26 -4.30
C PHE A 208 -5.45 -11.40 -5.56
N LEU A 209 -5.80 -10.11 -5.48
CA LEU A 209 -5.56 -9.16 -6.58
C LEU A 209 -4.10 -8.77 -6.69
N ALA A 210 -3.40 -8.73 -5.56
CA ALA A 210 -2.01 -8.28 -5.53
C ALA A 210 -1.07 -9.28 -6.20
N ARG A 211 -1.22 -10.58 -5.92
CA ARG A 211 -0.38 -11.61 -6.54
C ARG A 211 -1.13 -12.94 -6.66
N LYS A 212 -0.94 -13.61 -7.79
CA LYS A 212 -1.38 -15.00 -8.00
C LYS A 212 -0.61 -15.99 -7.12
N ASN A 213 0.69 -15.74 -6.91
CA ASN A 213 1.58 -16.57 -6.11
C ASN A 213 2.06 -15.80 -4.87
N PRO A 214 2.33 -16.47 -3.74
CA PRO A 214 2.82 -15.79 -2.54
C PRO A 214 4.15 -15.09 -2.80
N GLY A 215 4.39 -13.99 -2.08
CA GLY A 215 5.63 -13.21 -2.19
C GLY A 215 6.79 -13.75 -1.34
N CYS A 216 6.55 -14.74 -0.49
CA CYS A 216 7.58 -15.34 0.36
C CYS A 216 7.22 -16.79 0.67
N CYS A 217 8.19 -17.53 1.21
CA CYS A 217 7.95 -18.86 1.76
C CYS A 217 8.50 -18.96 3.19
N VAL A 218 7.93 -19.88 3.96
CA VAL A 218 8.33 -20.18 5.33
C VAL A 218 9.03 -21.53 5.37
N SER A 219 10.16 -21.58 6.08
CA SER A 219 10.87 -22.83 6.39
C SER A 219 10.97 -22.97 7.91
N LEU A 220 10.86 -24.20 8.40
CA LEU A 220 10.72 -24.48 9.83
C LEU A 220 11.86 -25.39 10.29
N SER A 221 12.32 -25.17 11.51
CA SER A 221 13.22 -26.09 12.22
C SER A 221 12.94 -26.03 13.72
N SER A 222 13.36 -27.07 14.45
CA SER A 222 13.14 -27.16 15.89
C SER A 222 14.41 -27.56 16.61
N PHE A 223 14.41 -27.38 17.93
CA PHE A 223 15.53 -27.76 18.79
C PHE A 223 15.79 -29.27 18.79
N TYR A 224 14.71 -30.06 18.78
CA TYR A 224 14.79 -31.53 18.86
C TYR A 224 15.02 -32.21 17.52
N ASN A 225 15.03 -31.46 16.41
CA ASN A 225 15.20 -32.02 15.07
C ASN A 225 16.12 -31.15 14.21
N GLU A 226 17.26 -31.72 13.82
CA GLU A 226 18.25 -31.08 12.97
C GLU A 226 17.77 -30.94 11.50
N THR A 227 16.77 -31.72 11.09
CA THR A 227 16.19 -31.57 9.74
C THR A 227 15.32 -30.33 9.61
N ILE A 228 15.74 -29.42 8.72
CA ILE A 228 14.97 -28.26 8.32
C ILE A 228 13.86 -28.73 7.37
N THR A 229 12.61 -28.36 7.66
CA THR A 229 11.51 -28.43 6.69
C THR A 229 11.67 -27.27 5.70
N PRO A 230 12.09 -27.53 4.44
CA PRO A 230 12.36 -26.47 3.49
C PRO A 230 11.05 -25.92 2.91
N CYS A 231 11.16 -24.78 2.22
CA CYS A 231 10.04 -24.28 1.42
C CYS A 231 9.71 -25.28 0.30
N PRO A 232 8.42 -25.48 -0.06
CA PRO A 232 8.04 -26.30 -1.19
C PRO A 232 8.69 -25.82 -2.50
N THR A 233 9.00 -26.77 -3.39
CA THR A 233 9.49 -26.46 -4.74
C THR A 233 8.45 -25.60 -5.47
N CYS A 234 8.92 -24.52 -6.12
CA CYS A 234 8.08 -23.56 -6.83
C CYS A 234 7.00 -22.84 -5.97
N ALA A 235 7.20 -22.69 -4.65
CA ALA A 235 6.24 -22.02 -3.77
C ALA A 235 5.80 -20.61 -4.26
N CYS A 236 6.70 -19.82 -4.83
CA CYS A 236 6.38 -18.48 -5.37
C CYS A 236 6.14 -18.47 -6.89
N GLY A 237 6.00 -19.65 -7.48
CA GLY A 237 5.83 -19.87 -8.91
C GLY A 237 7.16 -19.96 -9.66
N CYS A 238 7.33 -21.05 -10.40
CA CYS A 238 8.45 -21.20 -11.32
C CYS A 238 8.09 -20.60 -12.68
N GLN A 239 8.83 -19.58 -13.11
CA GLN A 239 8.86 -19.17 -14.52
C GLN A 239 10.02 -19.88 -15.23
N ASN A 240 10.04 -19.85 -16.57
CA ASN A 240 11.09 -20.45 -17.38
C ASN A 240 12.51 -20.12 -16.86
N LYS A 241 13.45 -21.06 -16.99
CA LYS A 241 14.83 -21.08 -16.41
C LYS A 241 15.72 -19.84 -16.69
N ARG A 242 15.24 -18.82 -17.41
CA ARG A 242 15.97 -17.61 -17.78
C ARG A 242 15.84 -16.46 -16.77
N ASN A 243 14.93 -16.55 -15.79
CA ASN A 243 14.56 -15.42 -14.91
C ASN A 243 15.25 -15.40 -13.53
N CYS A 244 16.21 -16.29 -13.27
CA CYS A 244 16.98 -16.28 -12.02
C CYS A 244 18.48 -16.39 -12.28
N VAL A 245 19.28 -15.98 -11.30
CA VAL A 245 20.74 -15.98 -11.34
C VAL A 245 21.29 -16.96 -10.31
N LYS A 246 22.23 -17.82 -10.72
CA LYS A 246 22.92 -18.71 -9.78
C LYS A 246 23.89 -17.90 -8.91
N SER A 247 23.92 -18.19 -7.60
CA SER A 247 24.67 -17.47 -6.55
C SER A 247 26.15 -17.23 -6.86
N ASN A 248 26.78 -18.07 -7.67
CA ASN A 248 28.22 -18.02 -7.97
C ASN A 248 28.51 -17.73 -9.46
N SER A 249 27.54 -17.17 -10.19
CA SER A 249 27.74 -16.90 -11.62
C SER A 249 28.49 -15.57 -11.82
N LYS A 250 29.40 -15.54 -12.81
CA LYS A 250 30.12 -14.32 -13.24
C LYS A 250 29.18 -13.16 -13.61
N ARG A 251 27.90 -13.45 -13.91
CA ARG A 251 26.85 -12.46 -14.16
C ARG A 251 26.56 -11.56 -12.96
N ILE A 252 26.70 -12.02 -11.71
CA ILE A 252 26.40 -11.17 -10.54
C ILE A 252 27.37 -9.98 -10.47
N ASN A 253 28.62 -10.18 -10.86
CA ASN A 253 29.68 -9.16 -10.79
C ASN A 253 29.66 -8.17 -11.96
N MET A 254 28.68 -8.26 -12.87
CA MET A 254 28.60 -7.34 -14.01
C MET A 254 28.01 -6.01 -13.56
N VAL A 255 28.67 -4.90 -13.94
CA VAL A 255 28.22 -3.54 -13.64
C VAL A 255 26.80 -3.33 -14.19
N GLY A 256 25.88 -2.85 -13.34
CA GLY A 256 24.49 -2.57 -13.72
C GLY A 256 23.50 -3.75 -13.63
N ILE A 257 23.91 -4.94 -13.17
CA ILE A 257 22.94 -6.05 -13.00
C ILE A 257 22.01 -5.86 -11.79
N HIS A 258 22.52 -5.21 -10.75
CA HIS A 258 21.79 -4.87 -9.52
C HIS A 258 20.91 -3.62 -9.64
N THR A 259 21.05 -2.83 -10.71
CA THR A 259 20.23 -1.62 -10.86
C THR A 259 18.77 -1.98 -11.15
N PRO A 260 17.79 -1.37 -10.45
CA PRO A 260 16.38 -1.55 -10.74
C PRO A 260 16.08 -1.20 -12.21
N LYS A 261 15.32 -2.05 -12.89
CA LYS A 261 14.81 -1.74 -14.24
C LYS A 261 13.55 -0.87 -14.13
N LYS A 262 13.17 -0.21 -15.24
CA LYS A 262 11.93 0.62 -15.35
C LYS A 262 10.68 -0.06 -14.77
N ASP A 263 10.57 -1.38 -14.88
CA ASP A 263 9.39 -2.13 -14.43
C ASP A 263 9.54 -2.74 -13.03
N ASN A 264 10.62 -2.43 -12.29
CA ASN A 264 10.95 -3.04 -11.00
C ASN A 264 10.92 -4.57 -11.00
N GLU A 265 11.25 -5.18 -12.13
CA GLU A 265 11.27 -6.63 -12.27
C GLU A 265 12.34 -7.24 -11.35
N PRO A 266 11.96 -8.16 -10.44
CA PRO A 266 12.88 -8.72 -9.46
C PRO A 266 13.96 -9.56 -10.14
N LEU A 267 15.18 -9.52 -9.60
CA LEU A 267 16.26 -10.40 -10.04
C LEU A 267 16.53 -11.43 -8.95
N LEU A 268 15.99 -12.63 -9.12
CA LEU A 268 16.01 -13.65 -8.07
C LEU A 268 17.26 -14.52 -8.13
N GLN A 269 17.76 -14.93 -6.97
CA GLN A 269 18.66 -16.06 -6.86
C GLN A 269 17.92 -17.37 -7.18
N CYS A 270 18.52 -18.21 -8.03
CA CYS A 270 17.96 -19.52 -8.34
C CYS A 270 17.95 -20.41 -7.09
N THR A 271 16.75 -20.75 -6.63
CA THR A 271 16.45 -21.66 -5.52
C THR A 271 15.35 -22.63 -5.96
N HIS A 272 15.14 -23.74 -5.27
CA HIS A 272 14.03 -24.66 -5.61
C HIS A 272 12.65 -24.02 -5.39
N HIS A 273 12.51 -23.12 -4.40
CA HIS A 273 11.24 -22.47 -4.06
C HIS A 273 10.95 -21.20 -4.87
N MET A 274 11.97 -20.60 -5.51
CA MET A 274 11.87 -19.42 -6.39
C MET A 274 11.19 -18.19 -5.74
N CYS A 275 11.38 -18.02 -4.42
CA CYS A 275 10.81 -16.91 -3.67
C CYS A 275 11.81 -15.77 -3.48
N PRO A 276 11.40 -14.49 -3.59
CA PRO A 276 12.28 -13.36 -3.31
C PRO A 276 12.67 -13.26 -1.83
N ILE A 277 11.80 -13.74 -0.93
CA ILE A 277 12.04 -13.71 0.51
C ILE A 277 11.79 -15.11 1.08
N ARG A 278 12.66 -15.54 1.99
CA ARG A 278 12.44 -16.71 2.85
C ARG A 278 12.44 -16.28 4.31
N VAL A 279 11.42 -16.69 5.03
CA VAL A 279 11.35 -16.55 6.49
C VAL A 279 11.68 -17.92 7.07
N HIS A 280 12.80 -18.01 7.79
CA HIS A 280 13.18 -19.22 8.52
C HIS A 280 12.80 -19.07 9.99
N TRP A 281 12.00 -19.99 10.49
CA TRP A 281 11.53 -20.03 11.87
C TRP A 281 12.19 -21.20 12.58
N HIS A 282 13.01 -20.90 13.58
CA HIS A 282 13.71 -21.89 14.36
C HIS A 282 13.28 -21.84 15.83
N VAL A 283 12.61 -22.90 16.30
CA VAL A 283 12.27 -23.05 17.72
C VAL A 283 13.53 -23.48 18.48
N LYS A 284 14.14 -22.54 19.21
CA LYS A 284 15.39 -22.75 19.95
C LYS A 284 15.20 -23.52 21.26
N LEU A 285 14.13 -23.21 21.98
CA LEU A 285 13.84 -23.81 23.29
C LEU A 285 12.32 -23.97 23.40
N ASN A 286 11.90 -25.06 24.01
CA ASN A 286 10.50 -25.35 24.30
C ASN A 286 10.43 -25.98 25.70
N TYR A 287 10.45 -25.14 26.73
CA TYR A 287 10.29 -25.53 28.13
C TYR A 287 8.82 -25.35 28.57
N LYS A 288 8.45 -25.95 29.70
CA LYS A 288 7.09 -25.85 30.25
C LYS A 288 6.65 -24.39 30.48
N ASP A 289 7.57 -23.54 30.91
CA ASP A 289 7.25 -22.16 31.31
C ASP A 289 7.45 -21.13 30.19
N TYR A 290 8.34 -21.42 29.22
CA TYR A 290 8.59 -20.52 28.09
C TYR A 290 9.14 -21.25 26.87
N TRP A 291 8.90 -20.65 25.71
CA TRP A 291 9.46 -21.06 24.44
C TRP A 291 10.23 -19.89 23.82
N ARG A 292 11.26 -20.20 23.02
CA ARG A 292 12.09 -19.20 22.34
C ARG A 292 12.18 -19.52 20.87
N VAL A 293 11.95 -18.51 20.04
CA VAL A 293 12.12 -18.61 18.59
C VAL A 293 13.19 -17.66 18.10
N LYS A 294 13.95 -18.11 17.11
CA LYS A 294 14.79 -17.27 16.26
C LYS A 294 14.17 -17.23 14.87
N VAL A 295 13.79 -16.02 14.44
CA VAL A 295 13.34 -15.77 13.07
C VAL A 295 14.51 -15.19 12.27
N ALA A 296 14.75 -15.73 11.08
CA ALA A 296 15.72 -15.21 10.13
C ALA A 296 15.04 -14.92 8.79
N VAL A 297 15.13 -13.67 8.33
CA VAL A 297 14.57 -13.24 7.04
C VAL A 297 15.73 -13.15 6.04
N THR A 298 15.65 -13.91 4.95
CA THR A 298 16.67 -13.91 3.87
C THR A 298 16.09 -13.27 2.62
N ASN A 299 16.79 -12.26 2.08
CA ASN A 299 16.47 -11.65 0.79
C ASN A 299 17.23 -12.35 -0.34
N PHE A 300 16.49 -12.88 -1.31
CA PHE A 300 17.01 -13.52 -2.52
C PHE A 300 16.82 -12.64 -3.77
N ASN A 301 16.34 -11.41 -3.62
CA ASN A 301 16.16 -10.45 -4.70
C ASN A 301 17.36 -9.48 -4.76
N TYR A 302 18.17 -9.60 -5.79
CA TYR A 302 19.38 -8.81 -5.99
C TYR A 302 19.14 -7.36 -6.43
N ARG A 303 17.93 -7.03 -6.89
CA ARG A 303 17.57 -5.67 -7.36
C ARG A 303 16.77 -4.86 -6.36
N MET A 304 16.33 -5.47 -5.27
CA MET A 304 15.53 -4.79 -4.25
C MET A 304 16.15 -4.99 -2.88
N ASN A 305 16.36 -3.86 -2.20
CA ASN A 305 16.67 -3.84 -0.79
C ASN A 305 15.39 -3.50 -0.03
N TYR A 306 14.94 -4.43 0.80
CA TYR A 306 13.81 -4.21 1.70
C TYR A 306 14.32 -3.48 2.95
N SER A 307 14.46 -2.16 2.87
CA SER A 307 14.82 -1.32 4.02
C SER A 307 13.66 -1.23 5.01
N LEU A 308 12.46 -0.94 4.50
CA LEU A 308 11.21 -0.96 5.25
C LEU A 308 10.54 -2.32 5.03
N TRP A 309 10.40 -3.10 6.10
CA TRP A 309 9.74 -4.41 6.06
C TRP A 309 8.99 -4.67 7.35
N THR A 310 8.04 -5.59 7.28
CA THR A 310 7.18 -5.95 8.40
C THR A 310 6.84 -7.42 8.31
N LEU A 311 6.96 -8.13 9.43
CA LEU A 311 6.56 -9.52 9.57
C LEU A 311 5.34 -9.59 10.48
N ALA A 312 4.18 -9.86 9.90
CA ALA A 312 2.96 -10.13 10.64
C ALA A 312 2.84 -11.64 10.86
N VAL A 313 2.68 -12.06 12.12
CA VAL A 313 2.61 -13.46 12.53
C VAL A 313 1.37 -13.67 13.36
N GLN A 314 0.50 -14.55 12.90
CA GLN A 314 -0.66 -15.01 13.66
C GLN A 314 -0.31 -16.33 14.34
N HIS A 315 -0.22 -16.34 15.67
CA HIS A 315 0.10 -17.56 16.42
C HIS A 315 -0.47 -17.48 17.85
N PRO A 316 -1.19 -18.50 18.35
CA PRO A 316 -1.84 -18.45 19.67
C PRO A 316 -0.89 -18.16 20.84
N ASN A 317 0.35 -18.67 20.78
CA ASN A 317 1.32 -18.45 21.86
C ASN A 317 2.01 -17.08 21.82
N LEU A 318 1.75 -16.23 20.81
CA LEU A 318 2.27 -14.86 20.76
C LEU A 318 1.37 -13.86 21.50
N ASN A 319 0.36 -14.33 22.21
CA ASN A 319 -0.52 -13.50 23.03
C ASN A 319 0.21 -12.95 24.27
N ASN A 320 1.28 -13.61 24.72
CA ASN A 320 2.04 -13.27 25.92
C ASN A 320 3.55 -13.22 25.62
N VAL A 321 3.96 -12.29 24.75
CA VAL A 321 5.37 -12.08 24.41
C VAL A 321 6.06 -11.34 25.55
N THR A 322 7.05 -11.99 26.18
CA THR A 322 7.79 -11.41 27.31
C THR A 322 9.00 -10.60 26.87
N GLN A 323 9.71 -11.07 25.84
CA GLN A 323 10.96 -10.45 25.38
C GLN A 323 11.09 -10.58 23.87
N VAL A 324 11.56 -9.51 23.22
CA VAL A 324 11.89 -9.48 21.80
C VAL A 324 13.29 -8.94 21.65
N PHE A 325 14.06 -9.56 20.76
CA PHE A 325 15.44 -9.18 20.47
C PHE A 325 15.55 -8.77 19.00
N SER A 326 16.39 -7.77 18.72
CA SER A 326 16.76 -7.31 17.38
C SER A 326 15.66 -6.65 16.54
N PHE A 327 14.40 -6.68 16.98
CA PHE A 327 13.25 -6.14 16.27
C PHE A 327 12.30 -5.43 17.24
N ASP A 328 11.54 -4.48 16.70
CA ASP A 328 10.42 -3.88 17.39
C ASP A 328 9.20 -4.79 17.29
N TYR A 329 8.35 -4.74 18.31
CA TYR A 329 7.16 -5.57 18.43
C TYR A 329 5.94 -4.75 18.79
N LYS A 330 4.84 -5.04 18.10
CA LYS A 330 3.52 -4.49 18.43
C LYS A 330 2.47 -5.59 18.35
N PRO A 331 1.75 -5.90 19.45
CA PRO A 331 0.58 -6.74 19.38
C PRO A 331 -0.54 -5.99 18.66
N LEU A 332 -1.20 -6.66 17.72
CA LEU A 332 -2.43 -6.21 17.10
C LEU A 332 -3.56 -7.15 17.54
N LEU A 333 -4.67 -6.53 17.92
CA LEU A 333 -5.94 -7.21 18.17
C LEU A 333 -6.83 -6.97 16.94
N PRO A 334 -6.75 -7.82 15.89
CA PRO A 334 -7.54 -7.61 14.68
C PRO A 334 -9.05 -7.82 14.90
N TYR A 335 -9.45 -8.47 16.00
CA TYR A 335 -10.85 -8.69 16.37
C TYR A 335 -11.10 -8.19 17.80
N GLU A 336 -12.11 -7.34 17.98
CA GLU A 336 -12.83 -7.28 19.27
C GLU A 336 -13.42 -8.67 19.50
N SER A 337 -13.27 -9.20 20.71
CA SER A 337 -13.63 -10.57 21.09
C SER A 337 -15.03 -10.97 20.60
N ILE A 338 -15.11 -11.70 19.49
CA ILE A 338 -16.33 -12.40 19.10
C ILE A 338 -16.36 -13.68 19.94
N SER A 339 -17.44 -13.79 20.71
CA SER A 339 -17.76 -14.80 21.72
C SER A 339 -17.36 -16.26 21.40
N GLU A 340 -16.80 -16.91 22.42
CA GLU A 340 -16.81 -18.35 22.74
C GLU A 340 -16.83 -19.34 21.57
N CYS A 341 -15.66 -19.59 20.96
CA CYS A 341 -15.18 -20.88 20.38
C CYS A 341 -14.12 -20.74 19.27
N GLN A 342 -13.61 -19.53 19.00
CA GLN A 342 -12.47 -19.35 18.11
C GLN A 342 -11.26 -18.84 18.90
N LEU A 343 -10.09 -19.48 18.69
CA LEU A 343 -8.83 -19.10 19.30
C LEU A 343 -8.65 -17.58 19.25
N ILE A 344 -8.25 -16.98 20.37
CA ILE A 344 -7.82 -15.58 20.42
C ILE A 344 -6.64 -15.44 19.46
N ASN A 345 -6.95 -14.97 18.26
CA ASN A 345 -6.05 -14.86 17.14
C ASN A 345 -5.35 -13.50 17.22
N LEU A 346 -4.43 -13.32 18.17
CA LEU A 346 -3.59 -12.12 18.13
C LEU A 346 -2.68 -12.16 16.91
N LEU A 347 -2.66 -11.05 16.20
CA LEU A 347 -1.72 -10.80 15.14
C LEU A 347 -0.54 -10.05 15.75
N SER A 348 0.63 -10.65 15.73
CA SER A 348 1.86 -10.05 16.23
C SER A 348 2.65 -9.44 15.09
N VAL A 349 3.02 -8.17 15.21
CA VAL A 349 3.78 -7.47 14.18
C VAL A 349 5.19 -7.21 14.66
N PHE A 350 6.15 -7.71 13.89
CA PHE A 350 7.58 -7.48 14.08
C PHE A 350 8.12 -6.61 12.94
N TYR A 351 8.92 -5.60 13.27
CA TYR A 351 9.50 -4.69 12.29
C TYR A 351 10.83 -4.15 12.79
N LYS A 352 11.51 -3.37 11.96
CA LYS A 352 12.76 -2.70 12.34
C LYS A 352 12.56 -1.19 12.16
N SER A 353 12.61 -0.44 13.25
CA SER A 353 12.75 1.02 13.20
C SER A 353 14.12 1.38 12.63
N ILE A 354 14.17 2.30 11.67
CA ILE A 354 15.42 2.80 11.07
C ILE A 354 15.80 4.10 11.77
#